data_AF-A0AAW5I757-F1
#
_entry.id   AF-A0AAW5I757-F1
#
_cell.length_a   1.000
_cell.length_b   1.000
_cell.length_c   1.000
_cell.angle_alpha   90.00
_cell.angle_beta   90.00
_cell.angle_gamma   90.00
#
_symmetry.space_group_name_H-M   'P 1'
#
loop_
_entity.id
_entity.type
_entity.pdbx_description
1 polymer ?
#
loop_
_entity_poly.entity_id
_entity_poly.type
_entity_poly.pdbx_seq_one_letter_code
_entity_poly.pdbx_strand_id
1 'polypeptide(L)' 'MLPLNVETTLTLNEDGTYCLKQESTNDLDSSEVLNGIFKVLDGSILMLEHLSSGYNIFYKIKNDSCII' A
#
# COMPACT_ATOMS: atom_id res chain seq x y z
N MET A 1 -25.02 -4.77 -4.58
CA MET A 1 -23.67 -4.49 -5.11
C MET A 1 -22.77 -5.60 -4.60
N LEU A 2 -22.13 -6.38 -5.50
CA LEU A 2 -21.06 -7.30 -5.09
C LEU A 2 -19.92 -6.46 -4.49
N PRO A 3 -19.21 -6.93 -3.46
CA PRO A 3 -18.03 -6.22 -2.99
C PRO A 3 -17.07 -6.06 -4.18
N LEU A 4 -16.60 -4.84 -4.41
CA LEU A 4 -15.55 -4.59 -5.39
C LEU A 4 -14.33 -5.36 -4.91
N ASN A 5 -13.98 -6.45 -5.59
CA ASN A 5 -12.73 -7.13 -5.30
C ASN A 5 -11.63 -6.26 -5.91
N VAL A 6 -10.87 -5.62 -5.05
CA VAL A 6 -9.75 -4.76 -5.46
C VAL A 6 -8.49 -5.54 -5.20
N GLU A 7 -7.81 -5.91 -6.28
CA GLU A 7 -6.48 -6.46 -6.16
C GLU A 7 -5.52 -5.31 -5.84
N THR A 8 -4.74 -5.48 -4.78
CA THR A 8 -3.81 -4.45 -4.31
C THR A 8 -2.41 -5.04 -4.28
N THR A 9 -1.49 -4.45 -5.05
CA THR A 9 -0.07 -4.80 -5.07
C THR A 9 0.73 -3.70 -4.40
N LEU A 10 1.46 -4.02 -3.33
CA LEU A 10 2.40 -3.11 -2.66
C LEU A 10 3.83 -3.55 -2.94
N THR A 11 4.63 -2.64 -3.50
CA THR A 11 6.08 -2.81 -3.70
C THR A 11 6.82 -1.90 -2.73
N LEU A 12 7.75 -2.47 -1.95
CA LEU A 12 8.67 -1.74 -1.08
C LEU A 12 10.06 -1.82 -1.71
N ASN A 13 10.64 -0.67 -2.08
CA ASN A 13 11.94 -0.59 -2.73
C ASN A 13 13.07 -0.48 -1.70
N GLU A 14 14.27 -0.93 -2.05
CA GLU A 14 15.43 -0.86 -1.15
C GLU A 14 15.85 0.58 -0.80
N ASP A 15 15.49 1.56 -1.64
CA ASP A 15 15.77 2.98 -1.43
C ASP A 15 14.81 3.68 -0.45
N GLY A 16 13.88 2.93 0.15
CA GLY A 16 12.90 3.46 1.10
C GLY A 16 11.62 4.01 0.46
N THR A 17 11.46 3.89 -0.86
CA THR A 17 10.23 4.28 -1.56
C THR A 17 9.23 3.12 -1.65
N TYR A 18 7.95 3.43 -1.88
CA TYR A 18 6.93 2.43 -2.18
C TYR A 18 6.11 2.80 -3.43
N CYS A 19 5.52 1.77 -4.03
CA CYS A 19 4.46 1.87 -5.03
C CYS A 19 3.28 0.98 -4.62
N LEU A 20 2.08 1.54 -4.51
CA LEU A 20 0.84 0.83 -4.22
C LEU A 20 -0.06 0.93 -5.46
N LYS A 21 -0.31 -0.19 -6.11
CA LYS A 21 -1.20 -0.30 -7.26
C LYS A 21 -2.49 -0.98 -6.85
N GLN A 22 -3.62 -0.37 -7.19
CA GLN A 22 -4.94 -0.95 -6.98
C GLN A 22 -5.60 -1.16 -8.34
N GLU A 23 -6.09 -2.36 -8.57
CA GLU A 23 -6.82 -2.75 -9.78
C GLU A 23 -8.17 -3.31 -9.39
N SER A 24 -9.23 -2.71 -9.95
CA SER A 24 -10.58 -3.26 -9.84
C SER A 24 -10.71 -4.43 -10.80
N THR A 25 -11.14 -5.60 -10.30
CA THR A 25 -11.38 -6.76 -11.17
C THR A 25 -12.53 -6.56 -12.15
N ASN A 26 -13.37 -5.55 -11.92
CA ASN A 26 -14.60 -5.32 -12.69
C ASN A 26 -14.48 -4.08 -13.60
N ASP A 27 -13.43 -3.29 -13.43
CA ASP A 27 -13.20 -2.05 -14.16
C ASP A 27 -11.69 -1.85 -14.34
N LEU A 28 -11.17 -2.38 -15.45
CA LEU A 28 -9.73 -2.32 -15.77
C LEU A 28 -9.25 -0.89 -16.02
N ASP A 29 -10.15 0.04 -16.32
CA ASP A 29 -9.81 1.45 -16.51
C ASP A 29 -9.64 2.20 -15.17
N SER A 30 -10.14 1.63 -14.06
CA SER A 30 -9.96 2.18 -12.71
C SER A 30 -8.72 1.60 -12.01
N SER A 31 -7.54 1.81 -12.60
CA SER A 31 -6.27 1.54 -11.92
C SER A 31 -5.77 2.80 -11.23
N GLU A 32 -5.55 2.71 -9.92
CA GLU A 32 -4.94 3.78 -9.12
C GLU A 32 -3.51 3.39 -8.73
N VAL A 33 -2.60 4.37 -8.80
CA VAL A 33 -1.19 4.19 -8.43
C VAL A 33 -0.80 5.27 -7.43
N LEU A 34 -0.32 4.84 -6.27
CA LEU A 34 0.19 5.71 -5.22
C LEU A 34 1.69 5.47 -5.04
N ASN A 35 2.46 6.55 -4.92
CA ASN A 35 3.89 6.49 -4.66
C ASN A 35 4.25 7.32 -3.44
N GLY A 36 5.30 6.91 -2.71
CA GLY A 36 5.78 7.67 -1.58
C GLY A 36 6.97 7.02 -0.88
N ILE A 37 7.13 7.35 0.40
CA ILE A 37 8.20 6.82 1.27
C ILE A 37 7.57 5.89 2.29
N PHE A 38 8.22 4.78 2.62
CA PHE A 38 7.78 3.93 3.72
C PHE A 38 8.72 4.02 4.92
N LYS A 39 8.15 3.76 6.10
CA LYS A 39 8.88 3.66 7.38
C LYS A 39 8.37 2.44 8.14
N VAL A 40 9.25 1.80 8.90
CA VAL A 40 8.86 0.77 9.87
C VAL A 40 8.97 1.38 11.26
N LEU A 41 7.84 1.48 11.95
CA LEU A 41 7.73 2.02 13.31
C LEU A 41 7.66 0.87 14.31
N ASP A 42 8.40 1.00 15.41
CA ASP A 42 8.39 0.07 16.55
C ASP A 42 8.55 -1.41 16.15
N GLY A 43 9.23 -1.67 15.03
CA GLY A 43 9.45 -2.99 14.45
C GLY A 43 8.20 -3.77 14.03
N SER A 44 6.99 -3.18 14.09
CA SER A 44 5.73 -3.91 13.92
C SER A 44 4.66 -3.17 13.11
N ILE A 45 4.91 -1.92 12.74
CA ILE A 45 3.99 -1.10 11.95
C ILE A 45 4.71 -0.62 10.69
N LEU A 46 4.16 -0.95 9.53
CA LEU A 46 4.56 -0.37 8.24
C LEU A 46 3.72 0.88 8.01
N MET A 47 4.38 2.03 7.86
CA MET A 47 3.75 3.30 7.52
C MET A 47 4.12 3.69 6.08
N LEU A 48 3.12 3.94 5.25
CA LEU A 48 3.27 4.46 3.89
C LEU A 48 2.91 5.96 3.90
N GLU A 49 3.91 6.81 3.70
CA GLU A 49 3.76 8.26 3.69
C GLU A 49 3.40 8.74 2.29
N HIS A 50 2.19 9.30 2.12
CA HIS A 50 1.76 9.86 0.85
C HIS A 50 2.00 11.38 0.82
N LEU A 51 3.18 11.76 0.31
CA LEU A 51 3.72 13.12 0.33
C LEU A 51 2.75 14.20 -0.20
N SER A 52 1.90 13.86 -1.18
CA SER A 52 0.99 14.85 -1.79
C SER A 52 -0.29 15.10 -0.96
N SER A 53 -0.74 14.12 -0.18
CA SER A 53 -2.02 14.22 0.55
C SER A 53 -1.88 14.60 2.02
N GLY A 54 -0.69 14.41 2.61
CA GLY A 54 -0.48 14.58 4.05
C GLY A 54 -1.11 13.49 4.93
N TYR A 55 -1.75 12.48 4.33
CA TYR A 55 -2.23 11.28 5.02
C TYR A 55 -1.25 10.12 4.84
N ASN A 56 -1.22 9.26 5.85
CA ASN A 56 -0.40 8.06 5.86
C ASN A 56 -1.30 6.81 5.94
N ILE A 57 -0.87 5.75 5.28
CA ILE A 57 -1.50 4.43 5.38
C ILE A 57 -0.67 3.60 6.35
N PHE A 58 -1.34 2.84 7.23
CA PHE A 58 -0.68 2.01 8.23
C PHE A 58 -1.10 0.55 8.06
N TYR A 59 -0.12 -0.35 8.07
CA TYR A 59 -0.33 -1.80 8.14
C TYR A 59 0.40 -2.36 9.35
N LYS A 60 -0.17 -3.40 9.97
CA LYS A 60 0.51 -4.17 11.00
C LYS A 60 1.32 -5.28 10.35
N ILE A 61 2.60 -5.37 10.70
CA ILE A 61 3.44 -6.50 10.30
C ILE A 61 3.05 -7.71 11.14
N LYS A 62 2.61 -8.78 10.48
CA LYS A 62 2.23 -10.04 11.12
C LYS A 62 3.43 -10.97 11.24
N ASN A 63 4.24 -11.06 10.19
CA ASN A 63 5.50 -11.79 10.11
C ASN A 63 6.31 -11.31 8.89
N ASP A 64 7.45 -11.95 8.62
CA ASP A 64 8.40 -11.57 7.55
C ASP A 64 7.81 -11.53 6.13
N SER A 65 6.63 -12.11 5.90
CA SER A 65 6.00 -12.16 4.57
C SER A 65 4.51 -11.77 4.59
N CYS A 66 4.02 -11.18 5.68
CA CYS A 66 2.61 -10.85 5.82
C CYS A 66 2.39 -9.57 6.62
N ILE A 67 1.56 -8.69 6.06
CA ILE A 67 1.02 -7.49 6.70
C ILE A 67 -0.51 -7.58 6.70
N ILE A 68 -1.17 -6.90 7.64
CA ILE A 68 -2.63 -6.80 7.78
C ILE A 68 -3.10 -5.38 8.01
#